data_AF-A0A6A4GCJ8-F1
#
_entry.id   AF-A0A6A4GCJ8-F1
#
_cell.length_a   1.000
_cell.length_b   1.000
_cell.length_c   1.000
_cell.angle_alpha   90.00
_cell.angle_beta   90.00
_cell.angle_gamma   90.00
#
_symmetry.space_group_name_H-M   'P 1'
#
loop_
_entity.id
_entity.type
_entity.pdbx_description
1 polymer ?
#
loop_
_entity_poly.entity_id
_entity_poly.type
_entity_poly.pdbx_seq_one_letter_code
_entity_poly.pdbx_strand_id
1 'polypeptide(L)' 'MQLVYLPAYSPDLNPIEESFSAMKAWIQWNRDYLLGELMGKDMCHPIALLWEAVYSTMVPSVGLDPEM' A
#
# COMPACT_ATOMS: atom_id res chain seq x y z
N MET A 1 23.42 4.00 7.51
CA MET A 1 22.45 2.94 7.16
C MET A 1 23.09 1.59 7.43
N GLN A 2 22.47 0.75 8.25
CA GLN A 2 22.94 -0.60 8.56
C GLN A 2 22.05 -1.61 7.84
N LEU A 3 22.66 -2.55 7.10
CA LEU A 3 21.91 -3.63 6.47
C LEU A 3 21.56 -4.69 7.51
N VAL A 4 20.30 -5.13 7.50
CA VAL A 4 19.79 -6.22 8.32
C VAL A 4 19.52 -7.41 7.39
N TYR A 5 20.21 -8.52 7.63
CA TYR A 5 20.01 -9.75 6.85
C TYR A 5 18.95 -10.62 7.54
N LEU A 6 17.93 -11.02 6.78
CA LEU A 6 16.91 -11.96 7.23
C LEU A 6 17.30 -13.39 6.80
N PRO A 7 16.88 -14.43 7.55
CA PRO A 7 17.03 -15.81 7.09
C PRO A 7 16.27 -16.03 5.77
N ALA A 8 16.72 -17.03 5.00
CA ALA A 8 16.06 -17.39 3.74
C ALA A 8 14.58 -17.73 3.98
N TYR A 9 13.72 -17.32 3.04
CA TYR A 9 12.27 -17.58 3.07
C TYR A 9 11.59 -17.12 4.38
N SER A 10 12.00 -15.98 4.94
CA SER A 10 11.40 -15.40 6.15
C SER A 10 10.57 -14.14 5.85
N PRO A 11 9.47 -14.23 5.07
CA PRO A 11 8.64 -13.08 4.76
C PRO A 11 8.03 -12.46 6.04
N ASP A 12 7.71 -13.28 7.04
CA ASP A 12 7.14 -12.83 8.32
C ASP A 12 8.08 -11.87 9.09
N LEU A 13 9.37 -11.83 8.75
CA LEU A 13 10.35 -10.93 9.35
C LEU A 13 10.59 -9.66 8.53
N ASN A 14 9.98 -9.55 7.35
CA ASN A 14 10.11 -8.39 6.48
C ASN A 14 8.91 -7.45 6.68
N PRO A 15 9.09 -6.28 7.32
CA PRO A 15 7.97 -5.40 7.68
C PRO A 15 7.16 -4.89 6.47
N ILE A 16 7.72 -4.94 5.25
CA ILE A 16 7.00 -4.51 4.05
C ILE A 16 5.83 -5.46 3.70
N GLU A 17 5.88 -6.73 4.14
CA GLU A 17 4.86 -7.74 3.81
C GLU A 17 3.48 -7.39 4.39
N GLU A 18 3.45 -6.79 5.59
CA GLU A 18 2.23 -6.29 6.22
C GLU A 18 1.62 -5.16 5.39
N SER A 19 2.43 -4.16 5.02
CA SER A 19 2.00 -3.04 4.18
C SER A 19 1.49 -3.49 2.81
N PHE A 20 2.12 -4.47 2.17
CA PHE A 20 1.63 -5.07 0.92
C PHE A 20 0.33 -5.84 1.12
N SER A 21 0.15 -6.51 2.26
CA SER A 21 -1.10 -7.20 2.58
C SER A 21 -2.25 -6.22 2.81
N ALA A 22 -2.01 -5.10 3.50
CA ALA A 22 -2.97 -4.03 3.66
C ALA A 22 -3.35 -3.39 2.30
N MET A 23 -2.37 -3.13 1.43
CA MET A 23 -2.62 -2.60 0.08
C MET A 23 -3.47 -3.56 -0.77
N LYS A 24 -3.19 -4.86 -0.72
CA LYS A 24 -4.01 -5.88 -1.42
C LYS A 24 -5.45 -5.88 -0.90
N ALA A 25 -5.65 -5.79 0.42
CA ALA A 25 -6.98 -5.72 1.02
C ALA A 25 -7.73 -4.45 0.59
N TRP A 26 -7.04 -3.30 0.55
CA TRP A 26 -7.61 -2.05 0.05
C TRP A 26 -8.03 -2.17 -1.41
N ILE A 27 -7.21 -2.76 -2.28
CA ILE A 27 -7.55 -2.99 -3.69
C ILE A 27 -8.78 -3.89 -3.80
N GLN A 28 -8.87 -4.93 -2.95
CA GLN A 28 -10.01 -5.84 -2.95
C GLN A 28 -11.31 -5.14 -2.53
N TRP A 29 -11.27 -4.27 -1.52
CA TRP A 29 -12.43 -3.48 -1.09
C TRP A 29 -12.84 -2.42 -2.10
N ASN A 30 -11.89 -1.85 -2.83
CA ASN A 30 -12.12 -0.82 -3.85
C ASN A 30 -12.21 -1.40 -5.28
N ARG A 31 -12.37 -2.72 -5.42
CA ARG A 31 -12.23 -3.45 -6.69
C ARG A 31 -13.04 -2.84 -7.83
N ASP A 32 -14.32 -2.59 -7.62
CA ASP A 32 -15.20 -2.17 -8.71
C ASP A 32 -14.90 -0.73 -9.17
N TYR A 33 -14.53 0.14 -8.23
CA TYR A 33 -14.07 1.50 -8.53
C TYR A 33 -12.73 1.46 -9.28
N LEU A 34 -11.78 0.68 -8.78
CA LEU A 34 -10.45 0.53 -9.38
C LEU A 34 -10.52 -0.09 -10.79
N LEU A 35 -11.37 -1.09 -11.00
CA LEU A 35 -11.63 -1.63 -12.34
C LEU A 35 -12.28 -0.58 -13.26
N GLY A 36 -13.21 0.22 -12.75
CA GLY A 36 -13.81 1.33 -13.50
C GLY A 36 -12.78 2.33 -14.01
N GLU A 37 -11.84 2.72 -13.15
CA GLU A 37 -10.72 3.62 -13.49
C GLU A 37 -9.71 2.98 -14.47
N LEU A 38 -9.44 1.68 -14.33
CA LEU A 38 -8.52 0.96 -15.21
C LEU A 38 -9.09 0.65 -16.60
N MET A 39 -10.41 0.57 -16.74
CA MET A 39 -11.08 0.25 -18.01
C MET A 39 -11.14 1.43 -19.00
N GLY A 40 -10.57 2.60 -18.63
CA GLY A 40 -10.16 3.62 -19.60
C GLY A 40 -11.30 4.39 -20.27
N LYS A 41 -12.29 4.85 -19.49
CA LYS A 41 -13.23 5.88 -19.94
C LYS A 41 -12.56 7.26 -19.92
N ASP A 42 -13.11 8.22 -20.65
CA ASP A 42 -12.66 9.61 -20.59
C ASP A 42 -12.68 10.11 -19.13
N MET A 43 -11.62 10.83 -18.73
CA MET A 43 -11.40 11.41 -17.39
C MET A 43 -10.97 10.46 -16.25
N CYS A 44 -10.58 9.21 -16.53
CA CYS A 44 -10.03 8.32 -15.50
C CYS A 44 -8.60 8.73 -15.06
N HIS A 45 -8.30 8.54 -13.77
CA HIS A 45 -6.99 8.82 -13.16
C HIS A 45 -6.47 7.61 -12.35
N PRO A 46 -6.24 6.45 -12.98
CA PRO A 46 -5.86 5.21 -12.28
C PRO A 46 -4.55 5.33 -11.50
N ILE A 47 -3.61 6.16 -11.96
CA ILE A 47 -2.35 6.42 -11.23
C ILE A 47 -2.61 7.15 -9.91
N ALA A 48 -3.54 8.11 -9.88
CA ALA A 48 -3.90 8.82 -8.65
C ALA A 48 -4.54 7.87 -7.64
N LEU A 49 -5.37 6.93 -8.10
CA LEU A 49 -5.98 5.91 -7.25
C LEU A 49 -4.94 4.95 -6.65
N LEU A 50 -3.93 4.54 -7.43
CA LEU A 50 -2.84 3.72 -6.90
C LEU A 50 -2.00 4.49 -5.86
N TRP A 51 -1.79 5.79 -6.05
CA TRP A 51 -1.15 6.63 -5.03
C TRP A 51 -1.97 6.68 -3.74
N GLU A 52 -3.28 6.84 -3.82
CA GLU A 52 -4.17 6.81 -2.66
C GLU A 52 -4.06 5.47 -1.91
N ALA A 53 -4.06 4.34 -2.64
CA ALA A 53 -3.87 3.02 -2.05
C ALA A 53 -2.54 2.96 -1.27
N VAL A 54 -1.44 3.38 -1.88
CA VAL A 54 -0.11 3.37 -1.24
C VAL A 54 -0.09 4.25 0.01
N TYR A 55 -0.55 5.50 -0.05
CA TYR A 55 -0.49 6.42 1.09
C TYR A 55 -1.45 6.04 2.23
N SER A 56 -2.59 5.44 1.91
CA SER A 56 -3.57 5.03 2.92
C SER A 56 -3.19 3.72 3.62
N THR A 57 -2.39 2.84 3.00
CA THR A 57 -2.07 1.52 3.57
C THR A 57 -0.62 1.31 3.95
N MET A 58 0.33 2.05 3.34
CA MET A 58 1.77 1.82 3.55
C MET A 58 2.43 2.87 4.43
N VAL A 59 1.69 3.89 4.88
CA VAL A 59 2.17 4.84 5.88
C VAL A 59 1.88 4.25 7.26
N PRO A 60 2.90 4.00 8.10
CA PRO A 60 2.68 3.57 9.47
C PRO A 60 1.82 4.60 10.21
N SER A 61 0.86 4.15 11.02
CA SER A 61 0.10 5.03 11.93
C SER A 61 0.97 5.74 12.97
N VAL A 62 2.22 5.29 13.12
CA VAL A 62 3.21 5.87 14.03
C VAL A 62 4.04 6.91 13.28
N GLY A 63 3.68 8.19 13.45
CA GLY A 63 4.39 9.32 12.84
C GLY A 63 3.68 10.67 12.93
N LEU A 64 2.44 10.72 13.42
CA LEU A 64 1.74 11.97 13.75
C LEU A 64 1.39 11.99 15.24
N ASP A 65 2.38 11.81 16.11
CA ASP A 65 2.30 12.41 17.44
C ASP A 65 2.79 13.85 17.28
N PRO A 66 1.93 14.88 17.49
CA PRO A 66 2.32 16.27 17.34
C PRO A 66 3.28 16.77 18.45
N GLU A 67 3.78 15.92 19.35
CA GLU A 67 4.60 16.29 20.51
C GLU A 67 5.76 15.32 20.86
N MET A 68 6.60 14.92 19.89
CA MET A 68 7.97 14.44 20.19
C MET A 68 9.01 14.99 19.23
#